data_AF-A0A8B7Z8N7-F1
#
_entry.id   AF-A0A8B7Z8N7-F1
#
_cell.length_a   1.000
_cell.length_b   1.000
_cell.length_c   1.000
_cell.angle_alpha   90.00
_cell.angle_beta   90.00
_cell.angle_gamma   90.00
#
_symmetry.space_group_name_H-M   'P 1'
#
loop_
_entity.id
_entity.type
_entity.pdbx_description
1 polymer ?
#
loop_
_entity_poly.entity_id
_entity_poly.type
_entity_poly.pdbx_seq_one_letter_code
_entity_poly.pdbx_strand_id
1 'polypeptide(L)'
;MGFRYVVRQSKPEDCGSILRLIKELAEFEGEDPDRAVQNTEEDLQDDCFGDHAYFRCLVTEAISDADHADKAERGTVVGYAMYFCAYSAWIGKLMYLEDLFVQPAHRDLRVDNFGDHAFFQCLVAEAIDDGDPTDKAQRGTVVGYAMYFCAYSSWIGRLMYLEDLFIQPAHQGQGLGKALVCKVAQIGSEKGCKGMQWVVQDSNNSARQFYNRLDAVDMTATDGWRVMGLRGENFSHVANSLTNLETNNIQWLC
;
A
#
# COMPACT_ATOMS: atom_id res chain seq x y z
N MET A 1 -24.99 20.98 -16.70
CA MET A 1 -25.39 20.49 -15.36
C MET A 1 -24.14 20.57 -14.51
N GLY A 2 -24.17 21.32 -13.41
CA GLY A 2 -23.07 21.35 -12.47
C GLY A 2 -23.12 20.12 -11.57
N PHE A 3 -21.95 19.68 -11.12
CA PHE A 3 -21.82 18.74 -10.03
C PHE A 3 -21.15 19.44 -8.87
N ARG A 4 -21.66 19.19 -7.68
CA ARG A 4 -20.95 19.44 -6.42
C ARG A 4 -20.25 18.16 -6.01
N TYR A 5 -18.98 18.26 -5.61
CA TYR A 5 -18.20 17.11 -5.18
C TYR A 5 -18.03 17.10 -3.66
N VAL A 6 -18.12 15.93 -3.06
CA VAL A 6 -17.82 15.69 -1.64
C VAL A 6 -16.71 14.68 -1.54
N VAL A 7 -15.65 15.03 -0.82
CA VAL A 7 -14.54 14.12 -0.52
C VAL A 7 -14.62 13.75 0.95
N ARG A 8 -14.61 12.45 1.24
CA ARG A 8 -14.77 11.91 2.59
C ARG A 8 -14.05 10.58 2.76
N GLN A 9 -13.83 10.18 4.02
CA GLN A 9 -13.49 8.79 4.32
C GLN A 9 -14.57 7.85 3.76
N SER A 10 -14.10 6.77 3.15
CA SER A 10 -14.96 5.67 2.73
C SER A 10 -15.67 5.05 3.93
N LYS A 11 -16.79 4.39 3.65
CA LYS A 11 -17.58 3.60 4.59
C LYS A 11 -17.76 2.18 4.04
N PRO A 12 -18.13 1.18 4.86
CA PRO A 12 -18.31 -0.19 4.39
C PRO A 12 -19.25 -0.31 3.17
N GLU A 13 -20.30 0.51 3.11
CA GLU A 13 -21.23 0.52 1.97
C GLU A 13 -20.64 1.10 0.66
N ASP A 14 -19.44 1.70 0.69
CA ASP A 14 -18.74 2.20 -0.50
C ASP A 14 -17.92 1.11 -1.21
N CYS A 15 -17.66 -0.04 -0.58
CA CYS A 15 -16.74 -1.05 -1.11
C CYS A 15 -17.13 -1.57 -2.50
N GLY A 16 -18.41 -1.79 -2.78
CA GLY A 16 -18.86 -2.16 -4.13
C GLY A 16 -18.59 -1.07 -5.18
N SER A 17 -18.70 0.22 -4.81
CA SER A 17 -18.36 1.33 -5.69
C SER A 17 -16.85 1.47 -5.88
N ILE A 18 -16.06 1.23 -4.83
CA ILE A 18 -14.60 1.22 -4.88
C ILE A 18 -14.13 0.09 -5.82
N LEU A 19 -14.65 -1.13 -5.66
CA LEU A 19 -14.31 -2.26 -6.53
C LEU A 19 -14.63 -1.98 -7.99
N ARG A 20 -15.78 -1.37 -8.28
CA ARG A 20 -16.12 -0.93 -9.65
C ARG A 20 -15.07 0.03 -10.20
N LEU A 21 -14.66 1.04 -9.42
CA LEU A 21 -13.67 2.02 -9.86
C LEU A 21 -12.27 1.41 -10.04
N ILE A 22 -11.90 0.41 -9.24
CA ILE A 22 -10.65 -0.36 -9.42
C ILE A 22 -10.68 -1.11 -10.77
N LYS A 23 -11.82 -1.73 -11.12
CA LYS A 23 -11.98 -2.37 -12.43
C LYS A 23 -11.93 -1.36 -13.58
N GLU A 24 -12.54 -0.19 -13.43
CA GLU A 24 -12.46 0.89 -14.43
C GLU A 24 -11.02 1.43 -14.57
N LEU A 25 -10.25 1.48 -13.47
CA LEU A 25 -8.81 1.80 -13.53
C LEU A 25 -8.06 0.75 -14.35
N ALA A 26 -8.30 -0.54 -14.09
CA ALA A 26 -7.65 -1.62 -14.83
C ALA A 26 -7.93 -1.54 -16.35
N GLU A 27 -9.19 -1.33 -16.74
CA GLU A 27 -9.56 -1.11 -18.15
C GLU A 27 -8.87 0.13 -18.74
N PHE A 28 -8.80 1.23 -17.97
CA PHE A 28 -8.15 2.47 -18.39
C PHE A 28 -6.65 2.29 -18.64
N GLU A 29 -6.00 1.41 -17.87
CA GLU A 29 -4.58 1.06 -18.02
C GLU A 29 -4.33 -0.01 -19.09
N GLY A 30 -5.39 -0.51 -19.73
CA GLY A 30 -5.30 -1.49 -20.82
C GLY A 30 -5.26 -2.95 -20.34
N GLU A 31 -5.57 -3.20 -19.08
CA GLU A 31 -5.69 -4.54 -18.50
C GLU A 31 -7.11 -5.08 -18.59
N ASP A 32 -7.23 -6.41 -18.56
CA ASP A 32 -8.52 -7.11 -18.44
C ASP A 32 -8.92 -7.17 -16.95
N PRO A 33 -9.98 -6.44 -16.53
CA PRO A 33 -10.35 -6.32 -15.12
C PRO A 33 -10.77 -7.65 -14.50
N ASP A 34 -11.37 -8.57 -15.26
CA ASP A 34 -11.83 -9.85 -14.73
C ASP A 34 -10.67 -10.84 -14.54
N ARG A 35 -9.52 -10.58 -15.18
CA ARG A 35 -8.29 -11.35 -15.00
C ARG A 35 -7.36 -10.71 -13.96
N ALA A 36 -7.24 -9.39 -14.00
CA ALA A 36 -6.20 -8.68 -13.26
C ALA A 36 -6.64 -8.28 -11.84
N VAL A 37 -7.93 -7.96 -11.64
CA VAL A 37 -8.49 -7.62 -10.33
C VAL A 37 -8.97 -8.91 -9.64
N GLN A 38 -8.18 -9.39 -8.69
CA GLN A 38 -8.48 -10.53 -7.84
C GLN A 38 -9.15 -10.15 -6.51
N ASN A 39 -9.08 -8.87 -6.12
CA ASN A 39 -9.67 -8.35 -4.90
C ASN A 39 -11.21 -8.35 -4.97
N THR A 40 -11.89 -8.57 -3.84
CA THR A 40 -13.36 -8.65 -3.77
C THR A 40 -13.96 -7.55 -2.90
N GLU A 41 -15.28 -7.36 -2.99
CA GLU A 41 -15.98 -6.39 -2.14
C GLU A 41 -15.89 -6.77 -0.65
N GLU A 42 -15.99 -8.06 -0.34
CA GLU A 42 -15.83 -8.60 1.01
C GLU A 42 -14.41 -8.36 1.53
N ASP A 43 -13.39 -8.66 0.71
CA ASP A 43 -11.99 -8.36 1.05
C ASP A 43 -11.79 -6.86 1.34
N LEU A 44 -12.34 -5.96 0.51
CA LEU A 44 -12.26 -4.51 0.72
C LEU A 44 -12.96 -4.07 2.02
N GLN A 45 -14.11 -4.67 2.36
CA GLN A 45 -14.82 -4.37 3.61
C GLN A 45 -13.98 -4.76 4.82
N ASP A 46 -13.47 -5.99 4.84
CA ASP A 46 -12.65 -6.51 5.94
C ASP A 46 -11.33 -5.75 6.07
N ASP A 47 -10.65 -5.50 4.95
CA ASP A 47 -9.31 -4.92 4.95
C ASP A 47 -9.33 -3.39 5.18
N CYS A 48 -10.42 -2.68 4.86
CA CYS A 48 -10.54 -1.24 5.10
C CYS A 48 -11.20 -0.90 6.44
N PHE A 49 -12.07 -1.77 6.97
CA PHE A 49 -12.92 -1.46 8.13
C PHE A 49 -12.87 -2.48 9.27
N GLY A 50 -12.16 -3.60 9.11
CA GLY A 50 -11.97 -4.59 10.17
C GLY A 50 -11.14 -4.06 11.35
N ASP A 51 -11.02 -4.89 12.40
CA ASP A 51 -10.32 -4.55 13.65
C ASP A 51 -8.87 -4.07 13.45
N HIS A 52 -8.26 -4.46 12.33
CA HIS A 52 -6.93 -4.06 11.89
C HIS A 52 -6.95 -3.60 10.43
N ALA A 53 -7.61 -2.47 10.17
CA ALA A 53 -7.69 -1.90 8.84
C ALA A 53 -6.29 -1.67 8.21
N TYR A 54 -6.04 -2.36 7.10
CA TYR A 54 -4.77 -2.47 6.37
C TYR A 54 -4.47 -1.26 5.50
N PHE A 55 -5.52 -0.67 4.94
CA PHE A 55 -5.43 0.58 4.19
C PHE A 55 -6.54 1.52 4.64
N ARG A 56 -6.52 2.71 4.06
CA ARG A 56 -7.57 3.69 4.16
C ARG A 56 -7.93 4.15 2.76
N CYS A 57 -9.18 4.50 2.59
CA CYS A 57 -9.69 4.93 1.30
C CYS A 57 -10.50 6.21 1.48
N LEU A 58 -10.15 7.23 0.70
CA LEU A 58 -10.98 8.41 0.50
C LEU A 58 -11.80 8.19 -0.76
N VAL A 59 -13.07 8.57 -0.73
CA VAL A 59 -13.97 8.52 -1.89
C VAL A 59 -14.42 9.92 -2.28
N THR A 60 -14.57 10.12 -3.58
CA THR A 60 -15.19 11.30 -4.16
C THR A 60 -16.62 10.96 -4.56
N GLU A 61 -17.57 11.68 -3.99
CA GLU A 61 -19.00 11.58 -4.27
C GLU A 61 -19.44 12.78 -5.13
N ALA A 62 -20.02 12.53 -6.30
CA ALA A 62 -20.61 13.54 -7.17
C ALA A 62 -22.11 13.68 -6.88
N ILE A 63 -22.54 14.91 -6.60
CA ILE A 63 -23.91 15.29 -6.32
C ILE A 63 -24.39 16.18 -7.47
N SER A 64 -25.46 15.78 -8.14
CA SER A 64 -26.06 16.55 -9.23
C SER A 64 -26.88 17.73 -8.69
N ASP A 65 -26.68 18.91 -9.26
CA ASP A 65 -27.45 20.12 -8.91
C ASP A 65 -28.95 19.98 -9.25
N ALA A 66 -29.34 19.01 -10.09
CA ALA A 66 -30.73 18.79 -10.50
C ALA A 66 -31.57 18.00 -9.47
N ASP A 67 -30.93 17.37 -8.49
CA ASP A 67 -31.59 16.46 -7.53
C ASP A 67 -32.08 17.20 -6.26
N HIS A 68 -32.12 18.53 -6.29
CA HIS A 68 -32.54 19.38 -5.15
C HIS A 68 -34.06 19.41 -4.88
N ALA A 69 -34.81 18.40 -5.36
CA ALA A 69 -36.22 18.23 -5.03
C ALA A 69 -36.41 17.00 -4.13
N ASP A 70 -36.31 17.23 -2.82
CA ASP A 70 -37.05 16.52 -1.77
C ASP A 70 -36.70 15.05 -1.40
N LYS A 71 -35.53 14.51 -1.77
CA LYS A 71 -35.03 13.27 -1.14
C LYS A 71 -33.53 13.32 -0.84
N ALA A 72 -33.16 12.80 0.33
CA ALA A 72 -31.79 12.51 0.74
C ALA A 72 -31.21 11.37 -0.11
N GLU A 73 -31.04 11.58 -1.41
CA GLU A 73 -30.33 10.64 -2.28
C GLU A 73 -28.83 10.92 -2.18
N ARG A 74 -28.11 9.87 -1.75
CA ARG A 74 -26.66 9.80 -1.68
C ARG A 74 -26.10 10.01 -3.09
N GLY A 75 -25.09 10.85 -3.24
CA GLY A 75 -24.42 11.06 -4.52
C GLY A 75 -23.66 9.82 -4.98
N THR A 76 -23.17 9.87 -6.22
CA THR A 76 -22.48 8.74 -6.86
C THR A 76 -21.00 8.80 -6.56
N VAL A 77 -20.40 7.69 -6.10
CA VAL A 77 -18.93 7.62 -5.95
C VAL A 77 -18.28 7.55 -7.33
N VAL A 78 -17.50 8.57 -7.67
CA VAL A 78 -16.86 8.77 -9.00
C VAL A 78 -15.33 8.73 -8.94
N GLY A 79 -14.74 8.59 -7.76
CA GLY A 79 -13.31 8.46 -7.58
C GLY A 79 -12.93 7.92 -6.20
N TYR A 80 -11.70 7.43 -6.08
CA TYR A 80 -11.12 6.94 -4.84
C TYR A 80 -9.61 7.23 -4.77
N ALA A 81 -9.10 7.30 -3.54
CA ALA A 81 -7.67 7.30 -3.24
C ALA A 81 -7.40 6.27 -2.13
N MET A 82 -6.64 5.23 -2.45
CA MET A 82 -6.22 4.18 -1.52
C MET A 82 -4.81 4.45 -1.05
N TYR A 83 -4.62 4.44 0.27
CA TYR A 83 -3.33 4.69 0.87
C TYR A 83 -3.15 3.89 2.15
N PHE A 84 -1.90 3.73 2.55
CA PHE A 84 -1.55 3.16 3.83
C PHE A 84 -0.30 3.83 4.40
N CYS A 85 -0.12 3.69 5.71
CA CYS A 85 1.09 4.15 6.36
C CYS A 85 2.16 3.08 6.24
N ALA A 86 3.35 3.49 5.80
CA ALA A 86 4.52 2.65 5.66
C ALA A 86 5.69 3.22 6.48
N TYR A 87 6.81 2.51 6.46
CA TYR A 87 8.02 2.93 7.16
C TYR A 87 9.23 2.71 6.28
N SER A 88 10.12 3.69 6.25
CA SER A 88 11.42 3.57 5.61
C SER A 88 12.51 3.64 6.67
N ALA A 89 13.49 2.75 6.57
CA ALA A 89 14.62 2.74 7.49
C ALA A 89 15.44 4.04 7.50
N TRP A 90 15.31 4.87 6.45
CA TRP A 90 16.11 6.10 6.27
C TRP A 90 15.38 7.37 6.69
N ILE A 91 14.06 7.44 6.49
CA ILE A 91 13.27 8.66 6.72
C ILE A 91 12.18 8.50 7.80
N GLY A 92 11.92 7.27 8.25
CA GLY A 92 10.92 6.98 9.27
C GLY A 92 9.52 6.77 8.70
N LYS A 93 8.50 7.28 9.41
CA LYS A 93 7.08 7.15 9.01
C LYS A 93 6.85 7.83 7.67
N LEU A 94 6.22 7.12 6.75
CA LEU A 94 5.80 7.66 5.47
C LEU A 94 4.38 7.22 5.14
N MET A 95 3.78 7.94 4.20
CA MET A 95 2.50 7.61 3.62
C MET A 95 2.76 7.05 2.23
N TYR A 96 2.15 5.91 1.93
CA TYR A 96 2.20 5.26 0.63
C TYR A 96 0.82 5.41 -0.03
N LEU A 97 0.78 6.12 -1.16
CA LEU A 97 -0.41 6.16 -2.02
C LEU A 97 -0.33 4.93 -2.93
N GLU A 98 -1.25 3.99 -2.75
CA GLU A 98 -1.34 2.79 -3.58
C GLU A 98 -1.94 3.16 -4.93
N ASP A 99 -3.17 3.69 -4.91
CA ASP A 99 -3.91 4.02 -6.12
C ASP A 99 -4.73 5.29 -5.93
N LEU A 100 -4.85 6.05 -7.01
CA LEU A 100 -5.74 7.20 -7.12
C LEU A 100 -6.41 7.16 -8.48
N PHE A 101 -7.73 7.00 -8.49
CA PHE A 101 -8.50 7.04 -9.71
C PHE A 101 -9.75 7.89 -9.55
N VAL A 102 -9.97 8.77 -10.52
CA VAL A 102 -11.21 9.51 -10.70
C VAL A 102 -11.65 9.26 -12.14
N GLN A 103 -12.93 8.94 -12.33
CA GLN A 103 -13.50 8.71 -13.65
C GLN A 103 -13.19 9.90 -14.58
N PRO A 104 -12.82 9.67 -15.86
CA PRO A 104 -12.41 10.73 -16.78
C PRO A 104 -13.35 11.95 -16.84
N ALA A 105 -14.65 11.73 -16.72
CA ALA A 105 -15.66 12.78 -16.73
C ALA A 105 -15.63 13.71 -15.49
N HIS A 106 -14.89 13.35 -14.44
CA HIS A 106 -14.90 14.00 -13.12
C HIS A 106 -13.50 14.40 -12.60
N ARG A 107 -12.45 14.37 -13.45
CA ARG A 107 -11.02 14.49 -13.05
C ARG A 107 -10.54 15.86 -12.54
N ASP A 108 -11.42 16.72 -12.03
CA ASP A 108 -11.06 18.05 -11.51
C ASP A 108 -10.69 18.08 -10.01
N LEU A 109 -10.18 16.98 -9.42
CA LEU A 109 -10.07 16.83 -7.95
C LEU A 109 -8.72 16.27 -7.45
N ARG A 110 -8.21 16.77 -6.30
CA ARG A 110 -7.04 16.24 -5.54
C ARG A 110 -7.25 16.41 -4.03
N VAL A 111 -6.75 15.49 -3.20
CA VAL A 111 -7.20 15.14 -1.83
C VAL A 111 -6.06 14.69 -0.88
N ASP A 112 -6.19 14.90 0.46
CA ASP A 112 -5.41 14.26 1.55
C ASP A 112 -6.15 14.19 2.91
N ASN A 113 -5.95 13.13 3.72
CA ASN A 113 -5.91 13.13 5.21
C ASN A 113 -5.56 11.74 5.82
N PHE A 114 -4.89 11.64 6.99
CA PHE A 114 -4.37 10.35 7.56
C PHE A 114 -4.49 10.19 9.10
N GLY A 115 -4.52 8.93 9.59
CA GLY A 115 -4.61 8.53 11.02
C GLY A 115 -3.91 7.19 11.38
N ASP A 116 -4.01 6.74 12.65
CA ASP A 116 -3.02 5.89 13.37
C ASP A 116 -3.21 4.36 13.37
N HIS A 117 -2.15 3.61 12.98
CA HIS A 117 -1.87 2.20 13.29
C HIS A 117 -0.35 1.91 13.28
N ALA A 118 0.08 0.76 13.82
CA ALA A 118 1.49 0.38 13.86
C ALA A 118 2.09 0.20 12.45
N PHE A 119 3.23 0.85 12.20
CA PHE A 119 3.74 1.13 10.86
C PHE A 119 4.56 -0.02 10.22
N PHE A 120 5.25 -0.85 11.02
CA PHE A 120 6.12 -1.92 10.50
C PHE A 120 6.41 -3.00 11.53
N GLN A 121 6.99 -4.11 11.06
CA GLN A 121 7.49 -5.24 11.84
C GLN A 121 8.94 -5.57 11.43
N CYS A 122 9.71 -6.18 12.32
CA CYS A 122 11.11 -6.56 12.06
C CYS A 122 11.40 -7.96 12.62
N LEU A 123 11.99 -8.83 11.79
CA LEU A 123 12.54 -10.11 12.20
C LEU A 123 14.06 -10.00 12.27
N VAL A 124 14.67 -10.60 13.30
CA VAL A 124 16.12 -10.63 13.49
C VAL A 124 16.65 -12.06 13.38
N ALA A 125 17.85 -12.21 12.81
CA ALA A 125 18.65 -13.42 12.84
C ALA A 125 19.73 -13.25 13.91
N GLU A 126 19.75 -14.12 14.91
CA GLU A 126 20.72 -14.11 16.01
C GLU A 126 21.73 -15.25 15.86
N ALA A 127 23.02 -14.95 16.03
CA ALA A 127 24.07 -15.93 16.22
C ALA A 127 24.21 -16.20 17.73
N ILE A 128 24.09 -17.47 18.13
CA ILE A 128 24.25 -17.89 19.52
C ILE A 128 25.71 -18.34 19.68
N ASP A 129 26.42 -17.78 20.67
CA ASP A 129 27.75 -18.28 21.05
C ASP A 129 27.62 -19.69 21.67
N ASP A 130 28.69 -20.49 21.72
CA ASP A 130 28.72 -21.90 22.18
C ASP A 130 28.32 -22.14 23.67
N GLY A 131 27.55 -21.23 24.30
CA GLY A 131 26.93 -21.38 25.61
C GLY A 131 25.66 -22.25 25.59
N ASP A 132 25.13 -22.54 26.78
CA ASP A 132 23.96 -23.38 26.98
C ASP A 132 22.71 -22.79 26.26
N PRO A 133 22.16 -23.46 25.24
CA PRO A 133 21.01 -22.96 24.47
C PRO A 133 19.70 -22.88 25.29
N THR A 134 19.70 -23.30 26.56
CA THR A 134 18.56 -23.18 27.47
C THR A 134 18.62 -21.95 28.39
N ASP A 135 19.75 -21.23 28.42
CA ASP A 135 19.90 -20.01 29.21
C ASP A 135 19.28 -18.80 28.51
N LYS A 136 18.06 -18.44 28.92
CA LYS A 136 17.31 -17.28 28.40
C LYS A 136 18.00 -15.93 28.62
N ALA A 137 19.07 -15.86 29.42
CA ALA A 137 19.84 -14.64 29.66
C ALA A 137 20.91 -14.36 28.59
N GLN A 138 21.33 -15.37 27.81
CA GLN A 138 22.22 -15.18 26.66
C GLN A 138 21.39 -14.85 25.42
N ARG A 139 21.14 -13.56 25.17
CA ARG A 139 20.66 -13.13 23.85
C ARG A 139 21.79 -13.30 22.85
N GLY A 140 21.51 -13.96 21.72
CA GLY A 140 22.46 -14.08 20.64
C GLY A 140 22.78 -12.71 20.02
N THR A 141 23.91 -12.62 19.31
CA THR A 141 24.28 -11.42 18.57
C THR A 141 23.42 -11.30 17.31
N VAL A 142 22.71 -10.19 17.11
CA VAL A 142 21.95 -9.96 15.87
C VAL A 142 22.91 -9.78 14.70
N VAL A 143 22.87 -10.73 13.75
CA VAL A 143 23.74 -10.79 12.56
C VAL A 143 23.01 -10.51 11.25
N GLY A 144 21.68 -10.33 11.30
CA GLY A 144 20.87 -9.95 10.16
C GLY A 144 19.44 -9.60 10.55
N TYR A 145 18.72 -8.94 9.65
CA TYR A 145 17.32 -8.58 9.87
C TYR A 145 16.54 -8.50 8.56
N ALA A 146 15.22 -8.61 8.69
CA ALA A 146 14.24 -8.28 7.66
C ALA A 146 13.21 -7.32 8.25
N MET A 147 13.12 -6.11 7.69
CA MET A 147 12.09 -5.13 7.99
C MET A 147 11.00 -5.22 6.94
N TYR A 148 9.74 -5.32 7.39
CA TYR A 148 8.60 -5.49 6.50
C TYR A 148 7.36 -4.86 7.11
N PHE A 149 6.37 -4.62 6.26
CA PHE A 149 5.04 -4.21 6.67
C PHE A 149 3.99 -4.87 5.78
N CYS A 150 2.75 -4.83 6.23
CA CYS A 150 1.64 -5.18 5.37
C CYS A 150 1.41 -3.99 4.43
N ALA A 151 1.33 -4.27 3.14
CA ALA A 151 0.90 -3.34 2.12
C ALA A 151 -0.40 -3.87 1.51
N TYR A 152 -0.95 -3.09 0.59
CA TYR A 152 -2.21 -3.42 -0.04
C TYR A 152 -2.13 -3.08 -1.50
N SER A 153 -2.56 -4.00 -2.37
CA SER A 153 -2.81 -3.71 -3.77
C SER A 153 -4.30 -3.63 -4.00
N SER A 154 -4.76 -2.60 -4.69
CA SER A 154 -6.19 -2.52 -5.05
C SER A 154 -6.62 -3.70 -5.94
N TRP A 155 -5.68 -4.28 -6.68
CA TRP A 155 -5.90 -5.35 -7.66
C TRP A 155 -5.92 -6.72 -7.00
N ILE A 156 -4.94 -7.04 -6.14
CA ILE A 156 -4.80 -8.39 -5.55
C ILE A 156 -5.10 -8.45 -4.05
N GLY A 157 -5.42 -7.32 -3.42
CA GLY A 157 -5.68 -7.22 -1.99
C GLY A 157 -4.39 -7.21 -1.16
N ARG A 158 -4.45 -7.80 0.04
CA ARG A 158 -3.34 -7.83 1.01
C ARG A 158 -2.05 -8.38 0.41
N LEU A 159 -0.92 -7.71 0.66
CA LEU A 159 0.40 -8.22 0.33
C LEU A 159 1.43 -7.84 1.40
N MET A 160 2.58 -8.50 1.39
CA MET A 160 3.72 -8.14 2.24
C MET A 160 4.66 -7.22 1.48
N TYR A 161 5.13 -6.15 2.11
CA TYR A 161 6.21 -5.34 1.55
C TYR A 161 7.47 -5.54 2.38
N LEU A 162 8.54 -6.04 1.75
CA LEU A 162 9.85 -6.20 2.36
C LEU A 162 10.66 -4.92 2.10
N GLU A 163 10.78 -4.07 3.12
CA GLU A 163 11.48 -2.79 3.02
C GLU A 163 12.99 -2.98 2.97
N ASP A 164 13.54 -3.75 3.92
CA ASP A 164 14.96 -3.98 4.02
C ASP A 164 15.26 -5.42 4.41
N LEU A 165 16.28 -5.99 3.76
CA LEU A 165 16.87 -7.27 4.10
C LEU A 165 18.38 -7.10 4.15
N PHE A 166 18.97 -7.41 5.31
CA PHE A 166 20.41 -7.31 5.48
C PHE A 166 20.95 -8.48 6.31
N ILE A 167 22.04 -9.06 5.84
CA ILE A 167 22.84 -10.04 6.58
C ILE A 167 24.28 -9.52 6.63
N GLN A 168 24.89 -9.51 7.81
CA GLN A 168 26.28 -9.13 7.99
C GLN A 168 27.18 -9.98 7.08
N PRO A 169 28.19 -9.40 6.39
CA PRO A 169 29.02 -10.12 5.42
C PRO A 169 29.62 -11.44 5.93
N ALA A 170 30.05 -11.49 7.20
CA ALA A 170 30.62 -12.70 7.83
C ALA A 170 29.62 -13.86 7.96
N HIS A 171 28.31 -13.58 7.90
CA HIS A 171 27.23 -14.55 8.07
C HIS A 171 26.44 -14.79 6.76
N GLN A 172 26.89 -14.22 5.63
CA GLN A 172 26.28 -14.44 4.32
C GLN A 172 26.61 -15.84 3.76
N GLY A 173 25.80 -16.31 2.80
CA GLY A 173 25.98 -17.63 2.17
C GLY A 173 25.50 -18.82 3.02
N GLN A 174 25.06 -18.59 4.26
CA GLN A 174 24.59 -19.63 5.19
C GLN A 174 23.07 -19.87 5.14
N GLY A 175 22.37 -19.27 4.18
CA GLY A 175 20.91 -19.41 4.01
C GLY A 175 20.06 -18.47 4.88
N LEU A 176 20.65 -17.65 5.75
CA LEU A 176 19.92 -16.74 6.66
C LEU A 176 18.98 -15.77 5.92
N GLY A 177 19.46 -15.15 4.83
CA GLY A 177 18.63 -14.24 4.03
C GLY A 177 17.41 -14.93 3.45
N LYS A 178 17.57 -16.17 2.95
CA LYS A 178 16.45 -16.98 2.46
C LYS A 178 15.48 -17.32 3.59
N ALA A 179 15.99 -17.70 4.77
CA ALA A 179 15.15 -18.02 5.92
C ALA A 179 14.29 -16.84 6.36
N LEU A 180 14.86 -15.62 6.43
CA LEU A 180 14.12 -14.41 6.75
C LEU A 180 13.03 -14.11 5.71
N VAL A 181 13.35 -14.16 4.42
CA VAL A 181 12.39 -13.92 3.33
C VAL A 181 11.26 -14.96 3.37
N CYS A 182 11.58 -16.24 3.52
CA CYS A 182 10.58 -17.30 3.66
C CYS A 182 9.69 -17.09 4.89
N LYS A 183 10.24 -16.60 6.01
CA LYS A 183 9.43 -16.35 7.21
C LYS A 183 8.49 -15.16 7.02
N VAL A 184 8.92 -14.09 6.34
CA VAL A 184 8.03 -12.98 5.97
C VAL A 184 6.93 -13.45 5.03
N ALA A 185 7.26 -14.25 4.02
CA ALA A 185 6.27 -14.84 3.10
C ALA A 185 5.28 -15.77 3.84
N GLN A 186 5.76 -16.57 4.81
CA GLN A 186 4.91 -17.40 5.65
C GLN A 186 3.94 -16.55 6.48
N ILE A 187 4.43 -15.50 7.13
CA ILE A 187 3.59 -14.56 7.90
C ILE A 187 2.53 -13.92 7.00
N GLY A 188 2.92 -13.52 5.78
CA GLY A 188 1.98 -13.03 4.78
C GLY A 188 0.91 -14.05 4.43
N SER A 189 1.30 -15.29 4.16
CA SER A 189 0.36 -16.38 3.85
C SER A 189 -0.62 -16.65 5.00
N GLU A 190 -0.15 -16.66 6.25
CA GLU A 190 -0.98 -16.80 7.45
C GLU A 190 -1.97 -15.63 7.63
N LYS A 191 -1.62 -14.45 7.12
CA LYS A 191 -2.47 -13.23 7.08
C LYS A 191 -3.37 -13.14 5.85
N GLY A 192 -3.36 -14.14 4.97
CA GLY A 192 -4.13 -14.12 3.72
C GLY A 192 -3.56 -13.22 2.63
N CYS A 193 -2.31 -12.76 2.76
CA CYS A 193 -1.64 -11.98 1.72
C CYS A 193 -1.47 -12.81 0.43
N LYS A 194 -1.72 -12.18 -0.73
CA LYS A 194 -1.61 -12.80 -2.06
C LYS A 194 -0.21 -12.71 -2.67
N GLY A 195 0.68 -11.93 -2.08
CA GLY A 195 2.03 -11.78 -2.59
C GLY A 195 2.97 -11.04 -1.64
N MET A 196 4.20 -10.85 -2.10
CA MET A 196 5.20 -10.03 -1.44
C MET A 196 5.97 -9.20 -2.47
N GLN A 197 6.22 -7.94 -2.17
CA GLN A 197 6.91 -6.98 -3.04
C GLN A 197 8.06 -6.29 -2.29
N TRP A 198 9.03 -5.79 -3.05
CA TRP A 198 10.17 -5.02 -2.56
C TRP A 198 10.83 -4.28 -3.71
N VAL A 199 11.73 -3.35 -3.37
CA VAL A 199 12.56 -2.65 -4.35
C VAL A 199 14.00 -3.11 -4.26
N VAL A 200 14.67 -3.19 -5.41
CA VAL A 200 16.10 -3.49 -5.50
C VAL A 200 16.76 -2.40 -6.32
N GLN A 201 17.89 -1.89 -5.84
CA GLN A 201 18.69 -0.96 -6.65
C GLN A 201 19.17 -1.66 -7.92
N ASP A 202 19.03 -1.00 -9.07
CA ASP A 202 19.37 -1.57 -10.37
C ASP A 202 20.83 -2.08 -10.43
N SER A 203 21.74 -1.36 -9.79
CA SER A 203 23.17 -1.70 -9.69
C SER A 203 23.47 -2.88 -8.75
N ASN A 204 22.52 -3.34 -7.93
CA ASN A 204 22.73 -4.40 -6.95
C ASN A 204 22.50 -5.80 -7.54
N ASN A 205 23.44 -6.22 -8.40
CA ASN A 205 23.39 -7.51 -9.08
C ASN A 205 23.31 -8.72 -8.13
N SER A 206 23.97 -8.66 -6.97
CA SER A 206 23.96 -9.75 -5.98
C SER A 206 22.56 -9.98 -5.41
N ALA A 207 21.87 -8.90 -5.01
CA ALA A 207 20.50 -8.99 -4.52
C ALA A 207 19.53 -9.46 -5.61
N ARG A 208 19.65 -8.94 -6.84
CA ARG A 208 18.82 -9.38 -7.98
C ARG A 208 18.96 -10.88 -8.24
N GLN A 209 20.19 -11.40 -8.27
CA GLN A 209 20.42 -12.84 -8.43
C GLN A 209 19.89 -13.65 -7.24
N PHE A 210 19.97 -13.12 -6.02
CA PHE A 210 19.37 -13.76 -4.85
C PHE A 210 17.86 -13.90 -4.99
N TYR A 211 17.16 -12.84 -5.38
CA TYR A 211 15.71 -12.87 -5.56
C TYR A 211 15.26 -13.71 -6.75
N ASN A 212 16.01 -13.71 -7.86
CA ASN A 212 15.71 -14.59 -9.01
C ASN A 212 15.76 -16.08 -8.63
N ARG A 213 16.60 -16.47 -7.66
CA ARG A 213 16.65 -17.85 -7.12
C ARG A 213 15.50 -18.18 -6.17
N LEU A 214 14.68 -17.19 -5.82
CA LEU A 214 13.45 -17.33 -5.04
C LEU A 214 12.20 -17.16 -5.93
N ASP A 215 12.36 -17.36 -7.24
CA ASP A 215 11.30 -17.25 -8.24
C ASP A 215 10.65 -15.85 -8.31
N ALA A 216 11.36 -14.82 -7.85
CA ALA A 216 10.90 -13.43 -7.95
C ALA A 216 10.87 -12.97 -9.42
N VAL A 217 9.84 -12.21 -9.77
CA VAL A 217 9.65 -11.61 -11.09
C VAL A 217 9.98 -10.12 -11.04
N ASP A 218 10.69 -9.65 -12.06
CA ASP A 218 10.97 -8.21 -12.23
C ASP A 218 9.71 -7.50 -12.74
N MET A 219 8.87 -7.03 -11.81
CA MET A 219 7.60 -6.36 -12.12
C MET A 219 7.78 -5.08 -12.95
N THR A 220 8.93 -4.40 -12.83
CA THR A 220 9.22 -3.23 -13.69
C THR A 220 9.39 -3.65 -15.15
N ALA A 221 10.05 -4.78 -15.38
CA ALA A 221 10.26 -5.30 -16.73
C ALA A 221 9.02 -5.97 -17.32
N THR A 222 8.21 -6.65 -16.51
CA THR A 222 7.01 -7.37 -17.00
C THR A 222 5.81 -6.47 -17.20
N ASP A 223 5.58 -5.55 -16.26
CA ASP A 223 4.32 -4.80 -16.18
C ASP A 223 4.53 -3.30 -16.44
N GLY A 224 5.78 -2.84 -16.56
CA GLY A 224 6.12 -1.46 -16.90
C GLY A 224 6.06 -0.46 -15.74
N TRP A 225 5.83 -0.91 -14.51
CA TRP A 225 5.72 -0.05 -13.32
C TRP A 225 7.01 0.70 -12.97
N ARG A 226 6.86 1.90 -12.41
CA ARG A 226 7.98 2.72 -11.92
C ARG A 226 7.71 3.19 -10.50
N VAL A 227 8.74 3.15 -9.66
CA VAL A 227 8.68 3.74 -8.32
C VAL A 227 8.80 5.26 -8.44
N MET A 228 7.76 5.97 -8.02
CA MET A 228 7.72 7.44 -7.95
C MET A 228 7.63 7.87 -6.48
N GLY A 229 8.12 9.06 -6.14
CA GLY A 229 8.03 9.53 -4.75
C GLY A 229 8.25 11.02 -4.56
N LEU A 230 7.52 11.60 -3.60
CA LEU A 230 7.73 12.93 -3.06
C LEU A 230 8.50 12.82 -1.74
N ARG A 231 9.58 13.58 -1.58
CA ARG A 231 10.42 13.57 -0.37
C ARG A 231 10.84 14.98 0.01
N GLY A 232 11.06 15.18 1.31
CA GLY A 232 11.58 16.45 1.86
C GLY A 232 10.74 17.65 1.43
N GLU A 233 11.40 18.71 0.96
CA GLU A 233 10.74 19.96 0.54
C GLU A 233 9.70 19.77 -0.55
N ASN A 234 9.89 18.83 -1.48
CA ASN A 234 8.91 18.55 -2.53
C ASN A 234 7.60 18.01 -1.95
N PHE A 235 7.68 17.16 -0.93
CA PHE A 235 6.50 16.66 -0.22
C PHE A 235 5.79 17.79 0.53
N SER A 236 6.55 18.57 1.32
CA SER A 236 6.00 19.72 2.04
C SER A 236 5.39 20.77 1.11
N HIS A 237 6.00 21.01 -0.06
CA HIS A 237 5.50 21.93 -1.06
C HIS A 237 4.16 21.48 -1.62
N VAL A 238 4.03 20.20 -2.00
CA VAL A 238 2.76 19.64 -2.49
C VAL A 238 1.69 19.71 -1.41
N ALA A 239 2.01 19.32 -0.17
CA ALA A 239 1.08 19.41 0.96
C ALA A 239 0.55 20.84 1.18
N ASN A 240 1.43 21.84 1.10
CA ASN A 240 1.06 23.26 1.27
C ASN A 240 0.39 23.88 0.04
N SER A 241 0.48 23.24 -1.13
CA SER A 241 -0.11 23.77 -2.37
C SER A 241 -1.65 23.76 -2.34
N LEU A 242 -2.25 22.96 -1.45
CA LEU A 242 -3.71 22.83 -1.33
C LEU A 242 -4.42 24.17 -1.11
N THR A 243 -3.83 25.08 -0.33
CA THR A 243 -4.42 26.40 -0.05
C THR A 243 -4.52 27.30 -1.28
N ASN A 244 -3.80 26.97 -2.35
CA ASN A 244 -3.70 27.78 -3.57
C ASN A 244 -4.51 27.19 -4.74
N LEU A 245 -5.21 26.07 -4.54
CA LEU A 245 -6.06 25.45 -5.55
C LEU A 245 -7.48 26.02 -5.51
N GLU A 246 -8.09 26.28 -6.67
CA GLU A 246 -9.52 26.60 -6.77
C GLU A 246 -10.34 25.35 -6.45
N THR A 247 -10.89 25.28 -5.23
CA THR A 247 -11.63 24.11 -4.72
C THR A 247 -13.10 24.43 -4.43
N ASN A 248 -13.65 25.46 -5.07
CA ASN A 248 -14.97 26.04 -4.76
C ASN A 248 -16.15 25.05 -4.94
N ASN A 249 -15.97 24.01 -5.74
CA ASN A 249 -16.93 22.93 -5.98
C ASN A 249 -16.66 21.66 -5.14
N ILE A 250 -15.68 21.69 -4.23
CA ILE A 250 -15.25 20.56 -3.39
C ILE A 250 -15.64 20.82 -1.93
N GLN A 251 -16.46 19.94 -1.36
CA GLN A 251 -16.70 19.88 0.07
C GLN A 251 -15.82 18.80 0.71
N TRP A 252 -15.06 19.20 1.72
CA TRP A 252 -14.21 18.32 2.52
C TRP A 252 -14.94 17.87 3.78
N LEU A 253 -15.02 16.57 4.01
CA LEU A 253 -15.54 16.00 5.25
C LEU A 253 -14.41 15.31 6.01
N CYS A 254 -14.13 15.83 7.20
CA CYS A 254 -13.15 15.29 8.14
C CYS A 254 -13.67 14.03 8.84
#